data_AF-F9Y9Q1-F1
#
_entry.id   AF-F9Y9Q1-F1
#
_cell.length_a   1.000
_cell.length_b   1.000
_cell.length_c   1.000
_cell.angle_alpha   90.00
_cell.angle_beta   90.00
_cell.angle_gamma   90.00
#
_symmetry.space_group_name_H-M   'P 1'
#
loop_
_entity.id
_entity.type
_entity.pdbx_description
1 polymer ?
#
loop_
_entity_poly.entity_id
_entity_poly.type
_entity_poly.pdbx_seq_one_letter_code
_entity_poly.pdbx_strand_id
1 'polypeptide(L)'
;MLPVEEAYWLSDAWREKNLRYYPWHGRGFVQLTWKANYQKASAKIGVDLIGDPSRAMEPDAAAQILVHGMIGGWFTGKKLADYIDGARVDFVGARAIVNGKDKAAEIAAIATAYLAALPEDQGSIWLRIFKAFWGIITGKKQ
;
A
#
# COMPACT_ATOMS: atom_id res chain seq x y z
N MET A 1 -10.58 1.59 -7.68
CA MET A 1 -9.29 1.42 -8.37
C MET A 1 -8.94 -0.06 -8.37
N LEU A 2 -8.39 -0.60 -9.45
CA LEU A 2 -7.89 -1.97 -9.51
C LEU A 2 -6.38 -1.99 -9.24
N PRO A 3 -5.84 -3.07 -8.62
CA PRO A 3 -4.40 -3.28 -8.53
C PRO A 3 -3.74 -3.28 -9.91
N VAL A 4 -2.49 -2.81 -9.99
CA VAL A 4 -1.74 -2.72 -11.24
C VAL A 4 -0.46 -3.53 -11.14
N GLU A 5 -0.09 -4.17 -12.24
CA GLU A 5 1.19 -4.86 -12.41
C GLU A 5 2.16 -3.98 -13.21
N GLU A 6 3.42 -3.97 -12.79
CA GLU A 6 4.50 -3.22 -13.44
C GLU A 6 4.60 -3.60 -14.92
N ALA A 7 4.62 -2.60 -15.79
CA ALA A 7 4.65 -2.80 -17.23
C ALA A 7 3.53 -3.74 -17.74
N TYR A 8 2.29 -3.63 -17.23
CA TYR A 8 1.15 -4.49 -17.58
C TYR A 8 0.88 -4.63 -19.10
N TRP A 9 1.37 -3.70 -19.93
CA TRP A 9 1.26 -3.73 -21.39
C TRP A 9 2.34 -4.59 -22.09
N LEU A 10 3.28 -5.18 -21.35
CA LEU A 10 4.36 -6.02 -21.85
C LEU A 10 4.18 -7.48 -21.41
N SER A 11 4.84 -8.40 -22.11
CA SER A 11 4.80 -9.82 -21.79
C SER A 11 5.59 -10.16 -20.53
N ASP A 12 5.28 -11.31 -19.92
CA ASP A 12 6.01 -11.76 -18.73
C ASP A 12 7.49 -12.08 -19.05
N ALA A 13 7.76 -12.67 -20.22
CA ALA A 13 9.11 -12.87 -20.73
C ALA A 13 9.90 -11.56 -20.87
N TRP A 14 9.22 -10.45 -21.19
CA TRP A 14 9.87 -9.14 -21.19
C TRP A 14 10.25 -8.72 -19.75
N ARG A 15 9.37 -8.92 -18.77
CA ARG A 15 9.66 -8.61 -17.36
C ARG A 15 10.82 -9.43 -16.84
N GLU A 16 10.83 -10.74 -17.11
CA GLU A 16 11.92 -11.64 -16.74
C GLU A 16 13.27 -11.15 -17.26
N LYS A 17 13.31 -10.71 -18.52
CA LYS A 17 14.54 -10.24 -19.17
C LYS A 17 15.00 -8.85 -18.71
N ASN A 18 14.08 -7.95 -18.34
CA ASN A 18 14.37 -6.53 -18.17
C ASN A 18 14.31 -6.04 -16.71
N LEU A 19 13.62 -6.75 -15.82
CA LEU A 19 13.46 -6.34 -14.42
C LEU A 19 14.45 -7.09 -13.53
N ARG A 20 15.38 -6.35 -12.93
CA ARG A 20 16.43 -6.87 -12.03
C ARG A 20 15.93 -7.68 -10.82
N TYR A 21 14.65 -7.56 -10.51
CA TYR A 21 14.01 -8.18 -9.34
C TYR A 21 12.94 -9.19 -9.74
N TYR A 22 12.80 -9.57 -11.02
CA TYR A 22 11.89 -10.64 -11.41
C TYR A 22 12.15 -11.92 -10.60
N PRO A 23 11.11 -12.67 -10.16
CA PRO A 23 9.67 -12.46 -10.39
C PRO A 23 9.00 -11.46 -9.42
N TRP A 24 9.77 -10.76 -8.58
CA TRP A 24 9.33 -9.82 -7.54
C TRP A 24 9.16 -8.39 -8.04
N HIS A 25 8.60 -8.22 -9.23
CA HIS A 25 8.29 -6.91 -9.80
C HIS A 25 7.06 -6.27 -9.18
N GLY A 26 6.83 -5.00 -9.52
CA GLY A 26 5.77 -4.17 -8.95
C GLY A 26 4.39 -4.79 -9.14
N ARG A 27 3.69 -5.05 -8.04
CA ARG A 27 2.29 -5.48 -8.03
C ARG A 27 1.50 -4.76 -6.95
N GLY A 28 0.17 -4.78 -7.07
CA GLY A 28 -0.71 -4.23 -6.05
C GLY A 28 -0.85 -2.71 -6.11
N PHE A 29 -1.62 -2.15 -5.17
CA PHE A 29 -1.85 -0.70 -5.07
C PHE A 29 -0.59 0.10 -4.70
N VAL A 30 0.40 -0.55 -4.08
CA VAL A 30 1.63 0.09 -3.60
C VAL A 30 2.84 -0.19 -4.49
N GLN A 31 2.68 -0.93 -5.59
CA GLN A 31 3.78 -1.40 -6.44
C GLN A 31 4.88 -2.11 -5.61
N LEU A 32 4.49 -3.16 -4.88
CA LEU A 32 5.40 -3.95 -4.06
C LEU A 32 6.48 -4.58 -4.95
N THR A 33 7.76 -4.31 -4.65
CA THR A 33 8.92 -4.83 -5.38
C THR A 33 9.91 -5.48 -4.44
N TRP A 34 10.76 -6.36 -4.97
CA TRP A 34 11.82 -7.11 -4.27
C TRP A 34 11.37 -8.27 -3.38
N LYS A 35 12.10 -9.38 -3.47
CA LYS A 35 11.85 -10.62 -2.70
C LYS A 35 11.66 -10.38 -1.20
N ALA A 36 12.50 -9.56 -0.58
CA ALA A 36 12.43 -9.28 0.85
C ALA A 36 11.10 -8.63 1.26
N ASN A 37 10.55 -7.74 0.43
CA ASN A 37 9.26 -7.11 0.71
C ASN A 37 8.10 -8.09 0.50
N TYR A 38 8.17 -8.94 -0.54
CA TYR A 38 7.21 -10.01 -0.73
C TYR A 38 7.22 -11.02 0.43
N GLN A 39 8.39 -11.39 0.96
CA GLN A 39 8.52 -12.28 2.11
C GLN A 39 7.91 -11.67 3.37
N LYS A 40 8.24 -10.39 3.63
CA LYS A 40 7.69 -9.65 4.76
C LYS A 40 6.16 -9.54 4.65
N ALA A 41 5.65 -9.13 3.49
CA ALA A 41 4.23 -9.01 3.24
C ALA A 41 3.51 -10.35 3.40
N SER A 42 4.02 -11.42 2.76
CA SER A 42 3.47 -12.77 2.82
C SER A 42 3.30 -13.26 4.26
N ALA A 43 4.34 -13.14 5.08
CA ALA A 43 4.31 -13.52 6.48
C ALA A 43 3.33 -12.68 7.31
N LYS A 44 3.16 -11.40 6.98
CA LYS A 44 2.31 -10.48 7.75
C LYS A 44 0.82 -10.60 7.44
N ILE A 45 0.45 -10.96 6.21
CA ILE A 45 -0.94 -11.07 5.79
C ILE A 45 -1.43 -12.53 5.70
N GLY A 46 -0.54 -13.51 5.90
CA GLY A 46 -0.89 -14.94 5.84
C GLY A 46 -1.22 -15.45 4.44
N VAL A 47 -0.78 -14.74 3.40
CA VAL A 47 -0.96 -15.10 1.99
C VAL A 47 0.37 -15.57 1.44
N ASP A 48 0.41 -16.70 0.76
CA ASP A 48 1.64 -17.19 0.13
C ASP A 48 1.96 -16.38 -1.13
N LEU A 49 2.69 -15.27 -0.94
CA LEU A 49 3.20 -14.45 -2.05
C LEU A 49 4.53 -14.98 -2.58
N ILE A 50 5.13 -16.00 -1.93
CA ILE A 50 6.45 -16.52 -2.30
C ILE A 50 6.33 -17.67 -3.28
N GLY A 51 5.39 -18.58 -3.04
CA GLY A 51 4.99 -19.60 -4.01
C GLY A 51 4.25 -18.99 -5.21
N ASP A 52 3.44 -17.95 -4.98
CA ASP A 52 2.70 -17.25 -6.03
C ASP A 52 2.72 -15.72 -5.85
N PRO A 53 3.69 -15.01 -6.46
CA PRO A 53 3.77 -13.55 -6.41
C PRO A 53 2.58 -12.83 -7.04
N SER A 54 1.81 -13.50 -7.93
CA SER A 54 0.67 -12.88 -8.61
C SER A 54 -0.46 -12.55 -7.64
N ARG A 55 -0.53 -13.24 -6.49
CA ARG A 55 -1.51 -12.99 -5.43
C ARG A 55 -1.45 -11.59 -4.84
N ALA A 56 -0.33 -10.87 -5.02
CA ALA A 56 -0.26 -9.44 -4.69
C ALA A 56 -1.19 -8.56 -5.54
N MET A 57 -1.76 -9.10 -6.63
CA MET A 57 -2.79 -8.46 -7.47
C MET A 57 -4.21 -8.74 -6.98
N GLU A 58 -4.42 -9.67 -6.05
CA GLU A 58 -5.72 -9.86 -5.40
C GLU A 58 -6.08 -8.58 -4.64
N PRO A 59 -7.25 -7.94 -4.89
CA PRO A 59 -7.59 -6.66 -4.28
C PRO A 59 -7.48 -6.63 -2.75
N ASP A 60 -7.87 -7.71 -2.09
CA ASP A 60 -7.81 -7.82 -0.63
C ASP A 60 -6.36 -7.90 -0.14
N ALA A 61 -5.52 -8.70 -0.79
CA ALA A 61 -4.09 -8.76 -0.47
C ALA A 61 -3.41 -7.42 -0.73
N ALA A 62 -3.68 -6.80 -1.89
CA ALA A 62 -3.13 -5.50 -2.26
C ALA A 62 -3.51 -4.39 -1.25
N ALA A 63 -4.77 -4.37 -0.79
CA ALA A 63 -5.24 -3.43 0.22
C ALA A 63 -4.57 -3.66 1.58
N GLN A 64 -4.48 -4.92 2.02
CA GLN A 64 -3.79 -5.27 3.27
C GLN A 64 -2.32 -4.87 3.23
N ILE A 65 -1.61 -5.15 2.13
CA ILE A 65 -0.20 -4.79 1.95
C ILE A 65 -0.01 -3.28 2.01
N LEU A 66 -0.83 -2.51 1.28
CA LEU A 66 -0.76 -1.04 1.30
C LEU A 66 -0.98 -0.52 2.73
N VAL A 67 -2.10 -0.88 3.33
CA VAL A 67 -2.57 -0.28 4.57
C VAL A 67 -1.72 -0.70 5.77
N HIS A 68 -1.50 -2.01 5.96
CA HIS A 68 -0.63 -2.48 7.04
C HIS A 68 0.84 -2.13 6.80
N GLY A 69 1.27 -2.11 5.54
CA GLY A 69 2.61 -1.67 5.17
C GLY A 69 2.88 -0.21 5.54
N MET A 70 1.91 0.68 5.30
CA MET A 70 2.02 2.08 5.70
C MET A 70 1.98 2.28 7.21
N ILE A 71 1.14 1.54 7.93
CA ILE A 71 1.07 1.61 9.40
C ILE A 71 2.34 1.06 10.06
N GLY A 72 2.80 -0.10 9.58
CA GLY A 72 3.92 -0.82 10.17
C GLY A 72 5.30 -0.46 9.63
N GLY A 73 5.37 0.46 8.66
CA GLY A 73 6.61 0.89 8.02
C GLY A 73 7.35 -0.22 7.28
N TRP A 74 6.64 -1.05 6.52
CA TRP A 74 7.22 -2.26 5.92
C TRP A 74 8.21 -1.97 4.79
N PHE A 75 8.05 -0.83 4.10
CA PHE A 75 8.78 -0.51 2.87
C PHE A 75 10.10 0.21 3.15
N THR A 76 10.07 1.32 3.89
CA THR A 76 11.26 2.15 4.18
C THR A 76 11.62 2.22 5.67
N GLY A 77 10.82 1.59 6.54
CA GLY A 77 10.92 1.72 8.00
C GLY A 77 10.19 2.93 8.56
N LYS A 78 9.74 3.87 7.72
CA LYS A 78 8.90 5.01 8.13
C LYS A 78 7.44 4.59 8.17
N LYS A 79 6.71 5.04 9.18
CA LYS A 79 5.32 4.64 9.46
C LYS A 79 4.36 5.82 9.41
N LEU A 80 3.08 5.53 9.22
CA LEU A 80 2.02 6.54 9.18
C LEU A 80 2.08 7.52 10.37
N ALA A 81 2.25 6.99 11.58
CA ALA A 81 2.36 7.77 12.81
C ALA A 81 3.58 8.71 12.87
N ASP A 82 4.59 8.52 12.02
CA ASP A 82 5.74 9.45 11.95
C ASP A 82 5.34 10.79 11.30
N TYR A 83 4.24 10.84 10.52
CA TYR A 83 3.83 12.01 9.73
C TYR A 83 2.38 12.44 9.96
N ILE A 84 1.50 11.50 10.27
CA ILE A 84 0.07 11.74 10.43
C ILE A 84 -0.37 11.16 11.76
N ASP A 85 -0.88 12.04 12.62
CA ASP A 85 -1.45 11.73 13.92
C ASP A 85 -2.69 12.60 14.18
N GLY A 86 -3.29 12.51 15.37
CA GLY A 86 -4.52 13.25 15.69
C GLY A 86 -4.38 14.78 15.67
N ALA A 87 -3.15 15.31 15.71
CA ALA A 87 -2.88 16.75 15.71
C ALA A 87 -2.10 17.22 14.48
N ARG A 88 -1.46 16.30 13.75
CA ARG A 88 -0.55 16.61 12.64
C ARG A 88 -0.93 15.82 11.40
N VAL A 89 -0.92 16.50 10.26
CA VAL A 89 -1.09 15.88 8.94
C VAL A 89 0.00 16.40 8.00
N ASP A 90 1.07 15.62 7.85
CA ASP A 90 2.16 15.91 6.90
C ASP A 90 2.12 14.94 5.71
N PHE A 91 1.26 15.22 4.73
CA PHE A 91 1.18 14.39 3.53
C PHE A 91 2.45 14.42 2.66
N VAL A 92 3.20 15.54 2.68
CA VAL A 92 4.43 15.68 1.91
C VAL A 92 5.51 14.75 2.48
N GLY A 93 5.69 14.76 3.81
CA GLY A 93 6.59 13.86 4.50
C GLY A 93 6.15 12.40 4.41
N ALA A 94 4.84 12.14 4.48
CA ALA A 94 4.28 10.79 4.42
C ALA A 94 4.63 10.02 3.14
N ARG A 95 5.01 10.70 2.04
CA ARG A 95 5.52 10.04 0.83
C ARG A 95 6.61 9.01 1.15
N ALA A 96 7.51 9.37 2.08
CA ALA A 96 8.67 8.60 2.52
C ALA A 96 8.34 7.23 3.12
N ILE A 97 7.07 6.99 3.52
CA ILE A 97 6.60 5.68 3.98
C ILE A 97 6.77 4.62 2.88
N VAL A 98 6.47 4.98 1.62
CA VAL A 98 6.46 4.04 0.49
C VAL A 98 7.74 4.16 -0.35
N ASN A 99 8.19 5.38 -0.63
CA ASN A 99 9.42 5.70 -1.37
C ASN A 99 9.86 7.10 -0.98
N GLY A 100 11.12 7.50 -1.21
CA GLY A 100 11.72 8.77 -0.78
C GLY A 100 10.82 10.03 -0.80
N LYS A 101 11.06 10.96 -1.72
CA LYS A 101 10.27 12.22 -1.83
C LYS A 101 9.85 12.52 -3.27
N ASP A 102 9.94 11.53 -4.14
CA ASP A 102 9.52 11.63 -5.53
C ASP A 102 8.04 12.03 -5.60
N LYS A 103 7.75 13.11 -6.34
CA LYS A 103 6.40 13.66 -6.53
C LYS A 103 5.64 13.94 -5.22
N ALA A 104 6.34 14.16 -4.10
CA ALA A 104 5.71 14.29 -2.78
C ALA A 104 4.66 15.42 -2.74
N ALA A 105 4.92 16.55 -3.40
CA ALA A 105 3.98 17.67 -3.47
C ALA A 105 2.71 17.33 -4.27
N GLU A 106 2.85 16.69 -5.43
CA GLU A 106 1.70 16.26 -6.26
C GLU A 106 0.84 15.24 -5.51
N ILE A 107 1.47 14.25 -4.89
CA ILE A 107 0.79 13.22 -4.10
C ILE A 107 0.09 13.84 -2.89
N ALA A 108 0.73 14.80 -2.22
CA ALA A 108 0.13 15.51 -1.09
C ALA A 108 -1.08 16.36 -1.50
N ALA A 109 -1.03 17.00 -2.68
CA ALA A 109 -2.18 17.72 -3.22
C ALA A 109 -3.37 16.79 -3.47
N ILE A 110 -3.12 15.61 -4.05
CA ILE A 110 -4.14 14.57 -4.23
C ILE A 110 -4.70 14.10 -2.89
N ALA A 111 -3.84 13.80 -1.91
CA ALA A 111 -4.25 13.35 -0.58
C ALA A 111 -5.10 14.39 0.15
N THR A 112 -4.74 15.67 0.06
CA THR A 112 -5.49 16.79 0.61
C THR A 112 -6.89 16.89 -0.02
N ALA A 113 -6.98 16.76 -1.35
CA ALA A 113 -8.27 16.78 -2.05
C ALA A 113 -9.17 15.60 -1.62
N TYR A 114 -8.60 14.40 -1.47
CA TYR A 114 -9.34 13.26 -0.93
C TYR A 114 -9.80 13.50 0.50
N LEU A 115 -8.93 14.03 1.38
CA LEU A 115 -9.30 14.31 2.77
C LEU A 115 -10.47 15.31 2.85
N ALA A 116 -10.44 16.37 2.04
CA ALA A 116 -11.51 17.38 1.99
C ALA A 116 -12.83 16.84 1.42
N ALA A 117 -12.79 15.82 0.56
CA ALA A 117 -13.98 15.21 -0.02
C ALA A 117 -14.61 14.12 0.88
N LEU A 118 -13.90 13.67 1.92
CA LEU A 118 -14.47 12.74 2.89
C LEU A 118 -15.48 13.48 3.76
N PRO A 119 -16.68 12.91 4.00
CA PRO A 119 -17.62 13.52 4.92
C PRO A 119 -16.95 13.71 6.30
N GLU A 120 -17.24 14.85 6.94
CA GLU A 120 -16.97 15.05 8.36
C GLU A 120 -17.77 14.02 9.16
N ASP A 121 -17.22 12.82 9.30
CA ASP A 121 -17.68 11.86 10.29
C ASP A 121 -17.15 12.33 11.65
N GLN A 122 -18.04 12.52 12.63
CA GLN A 122 -17.72 13.04 13.96
C GLN A 122 -16.89 12.07 14.84
N GLY A 123 -16.17 11.12 14.22
CA GLY A 123 -15.31 10.14 14.86
C GLY A 123 -13.85 10.32 14.49
N SER A 124 -12.97 10.07 15.46
CA SER A 124 -11.50 10.00 15.27
C SER A 124 -11.12 9.23 14.01
N ILE A 125 -10.14 9.74 13.26
CA ILE A 125 -9.54 9.06 12.08
C ILE A 125 -9.19 7.59 12.38
N TRP A 126 -8.80 7.29 13.62
CA TRP A 126 -8.52 5.93 14.09
C TRP A 126 -9.74 5.02 14.14
N LEU A 127 -10.92 5.56 14.45
CA LEU A 127 -12.18 4.80 14.45
C LEU A 127 -12.59 4.41 13.02
N ARG A 128 -12.29 5.27 12.03
CA ARG A 128 -12.56 5.02 10.61
C ARG A 128 -11.61 3.96 10.05
N ILE A 129 -10.32 4.10 10.35
CA ILE A 129 -9.28 3.10 10.07
C ILE A 129 -9.72 1.78 10.73
N PHE A 130 -10.00 1.74 12.03
CA PHE A 130 -10.40 0.51 12.72
C PHE A 130 -11.66 -0.15 12.13
N LYS A 131 -12.72 0.61 11.80
CA LYS A 131 -13.96 0.07 11.21
C LYS A 131 -13.73 -0.55 9.82
N ALA A 132 -12.97 0.12 8.96
CA ALA A 132 -12.61 -0.43 7.65
C ALA A 132 -11.82 -1.75 7.80
N PHE A 133 -10.97 -1.84 8.83
CA PHE A 133 -10.15 -3.01 9.09
C PHE A 133 -10.96 -4.16 9.69
N TRP A 134 -11.91 -3.87 10.58
CA TRP A 134 -12.79 -4.88 11.14
C TRP A 134 -13.66 -5.54 10.05
N GLY A 135 -14.12 -4.76 9.07
CA GLY A 135 -14.83 -5.29 7.89
C GLY A 135 -13.98 -6.23 7.04
N ILE A 136 -12.70 -5.91 6.84
CA ILE A 136 -11.74 -6.75 6.10
C ILE A 136 -11.43 -8.06 6.85
N ILE A 137 -11.22 -8.00 8.17
CA ILE A 137 -10.92 -9.19 9.00
C ILE A 137 -12.13 -10.13 9.07
N THR A 138 -13.35 -9.60 9.08
CA THR A 138 -14.56 -10.40 9.29
C THR A 138 -15.29 -10.80 8.01
N GLY A 139 -14.80 -10.39 6.83
CA GLY A 139 -15.42 -10.68 5.53
C GLY A 139 -16.82 -10.05 5.37
N LYS A 140 -17.23 -9.16 6.27
CA LYS A 140 -18.52 -8.46 6.19
C LYS A 140 -18.29 -7.07 5.59
N LYS A 141 -18.79 -6.87 4.37
CA LYS A 141 -19.05 -5.52 3.86
C LYS A 141 -20.11 -4.87 4.75
N GLN A 142 -19.86 -3.64 5.19
CA GLN A 142 -20.93 -2.75 5.67
C GLN A 142 -21.74 -2.26 4.48
#